data_AF-A0A2Y9Q564-F1
#
_entry.id   AF-A0A2Y9Q564-F1
#
_cell.length_a   1.000
_cell.length_b   1.000
_cell.length_c   1.000
_cell.angle_alpha   90.00
_cell.angle_beta   90.00
_cell.angle_gamma   90.00
#
_symmetry.space_group_name_H-M   'P 1'
#
loop_
_entity.id
_entity.type
_entity.pdbx_description
1 polymer ?
#
loop_
_entity_poly.entity_id
_entity_poly.type
_entity_poly.pdbx_seq_one_letter_code
_entity_poly.pdbx_strand_id
1 'polypeptide(L)'
;MGWSQNLFRVLWRALSKEVKEQVGTDRFGNKYYYIPEYKNWRGQTIREKRIVESANKREIDYEVGDIPTEWEAWIRKTRKTPPTMEN
;
A
#
# COMPACT_ATOMS: atom_id res chain seq x y z
N MET A 1 33.11 -3.65 17.62
CA MET A 1 31.75 -3.52 18.19
C MET A 1 30.76 -3.04 17.10
N GLY A 2 30.38 -3.89 16.14
CA GLY A 2 29.59 -3.47 14.95
C GLY A 2 28.34 -4.31 14.63
N TRP A 3 28.03 -5.33 15.44
CA TRP A 3 26.91 -6.26 15.19
C TRP A 3 25.55 -5.71 15.63
N SER A 4 25.50 -4.95 16.73
CA SER A 4 24.22 -4.45 17.29
C SER A 4 23.55 -3.41 16.39
N GLN A 5 24.33 -2.52 15.76
CA GLN A 5 23.81 -1.47 14.87
C GLN A 5 23.12 -2.04 13.63
N ASN A 6 23.66 -3.15 13.09
CA ASN A 6 23.11 -3.76 11.88
C ASN A 6 21.82 -4.54 12.19
N LEU A 7 21.75 -5.21 13.35
CA LEU A 7 20.53 -5.86 13.83
C LEU A 7 19.43 -4.85 14.16
N PHE A 8 19.78 -3.76 14.87
CA PHE A 8 18.84 -2.67 15.10
C PHE A 8 18.32 -2.10 13.78
N ARG A 9 19.17 -1.90 12.77
CA ARG A 9 18.73 -1.40 11.45
C ARG A 9 17.79 -2.37 10.74
N VAL A 10 18.01 -3.68 10.84
CA VAL A 10 17.15 -4.69 10.21
C VAL A 10 15.81 -4.80 10.94
N LEU A 11 15.84 -4.82 12.28
CA LEU A 11 14.63 -4.78 13.12
C LEU A 11 13.84 -3.50 12.89
N TRP A 12 14.50 -2.34 12.85
CA TRP A 12 13.86 -1.06 12.59
C TRP A 12 13.30 -0.99 11.18
N ARG A 13 13.93 -1.62 10.17
CA ARG A 13 13.34 -1.74 8.81
C ARG A 13 12.14 -2.68 8.78
N ALA A 14 12.15 -3.76 9.56
CA ALA A 14 11.03 -4.69 9.67
C ALA A 14 9.84 -4.10 10.45
N LEU A 15 10.11 -3.22 11.42
CA LEU A 15 9.12 -2.54 12.26
C LEU A 15 8.65 -1.20 11.69
N SER A 16 9.50 -0.49 10.95
CA SER A 16 9.12 0.72 10.16
C SER A 16 8.43 0.35 8.86
N LYS A 17 7.91 -0.88 8.76
CA LYS A 17 7.04 -1.33 7.69
C LYS A 17 5.90 -0.32 7.66
N GLU A 18 5.89 0.50 6.60
CA GLU A 18 4.85 1.48 6.29
C GLU A 18 3.52 0.92 6.80
N VAL A 19 2.89 1.63 7.76
CA VAL A 19 1.60 1.20 8.31
C VAL A 19 0.62 1.26 7.14
N LYS A 20 0.50 0.12 6.46
CA LYS A 20 -0.42 -0.09 5.36
C LYS A 20 -1.79 -0.20 6.00
N GLU A 21 -2.56 0.87 5.96
CA GLU A 21 -3.95 0.84 6.38
C GLU A 21 -4.71 0.05 5.32
N GLN A 22 -5.26 -1.10 5.71
CA GLN A 22 -6.13 -1.85 4.81
C GLN A 22 -7.45 -1.08 4.69
N VAL A 23 -7.73 -0.59 3.48
CA VAL A 23 -8.89 0.25 3.22
C VAL A 23 -10.09 -0.57 2.80
N GLY A 24 -9.85 -1.62 2.01
CA GLY A 24 -10.92 -2.47 1.51
C GLY A 24 -10.40 -3.65 0.73
N THR A 25 -11.33 -4.55 0.44
CA THR A 25 -11.10 -5.70 -0.45
C THR A 25 -12.20 -5.64 -1.50
N ASP A 26 -11.88 -5.97 -2.74
CA ASP A 26 -12.86 -6.02 -3.81
C ASP A 26 -13.44 -7.45 -3.99
N ARG A 27 -14.53 -7.60 -4.75
CA ARG A 27 -15.15 -8.89 -5.11
C ARG A 27 -14.17 -9.86 -5.76
N PHE A 28 -13.16 -9.38 -6.49
CA PHE A 28 -12.11 -10.22 -7.06
C PHE A 28 -11.06 -10.68 -6.04
N GLY A 29 -11.18 -10.24 -4.78
CA GLY A 29 -10.26 -10.55 -3.69
C GLY A 29 -9.04 -9.62 -3.62
N ASN A 30 -8.95 -8.63 -4.50
CA ASN A 30 -7.88 -7.64 -4.52
C ASN A 30 -7.93 -6.78 -3.26
N LYS A 31 -6.78 -6.59 -2.61
CA LYS A 31 -6.68 -5.82 -1.36
C LYS A 31 -6.10 -4.45 -1.63
N TYR A 32 -6.74 -3.43 -1.07
CA TYR A 32 -6.33 -2.05 -1.25
C TYR A 32 -5.79 -1.49 0.06
N TYR A 33 -4.62 -0.87 -0.05
CA TYR A 33 -3.90 -0.28 1.07
C TYR A 33 -3.63 1.19 0.85
N TYR A 34 -3.78 1.95 1.92
CA TYR A 34 -3.39 3.34 2.00
C TYR A 34 -2.17 3.46 2.90
N ILE A 35 -1.17 4.20 2.42
CA ILE A 35 0.02 4.54 3.20
C ILE A 35 -0.02 6.06 3.39
N PRO A 36 -0.21 6.54 4.63
CA PRO A 36 -0.22 7.97 4.89
C PRO A 36 1.14 8.60 4.61
N GLU A 37 1.16 9.90 4.37
CA GLU A 37 2.41 10.65 4.28
C GLU A 37 3.16 10.55 5.62
N TYR A 38 4.46 10.23 5.53
CA TYR A 38 5.31 10.20 6.71
C TYR A 38 6.68 10.81 6.42
N LYS A 39 7.27 11.36 7.48
CA LYS A 39 8.63 11.89 7.44
C LYS A 39 9.59 10.81 7.88
N ASN A 40 10.51 10.46 7.01
CA ASN A 40 11.55 9.51 7.34
C ASN A 40 12.51 10.12 8.38
N TRP A 41 13.27 9.29 9.10
CA TRP A 41 14.29 9.74 10.07
C TRP A 41 15.37 10.63 9.42
N ARG A 42 15.58 10.49 8.09
CA ARG A 42 16.47 11.34 7.27
C ARG A 42 15.86 12.71 6.91
N GLY A 43 14.64 13.00 7.35
CA GLY A 43 13.95 14.26 7.07
C GLY A 43 13.29 14.34 5.67
N GLN A 44 13.32 13.26 4.89
CA GLN A 44 12.63 13.17 3.61
C GLN A 44 11.13 12.93 3.83
N THR A 45 10.28 13.73 3.19
CA THR A 45 8.82 13.53 3.18
C THR A 45 8.44 12.54 2.08
N ILE A 46 7.97 11.36 2.48
CA ILE A 46 7.43 10.37 1.55
C ILE A 46 5.93 10.63 1.41
N ARG A 47 5.51 11.04 0.21
CA ARG A 47 4.10 11.33 -0.11
C ARG A 47 3.23 10.09 0.10
N GLU A 48 1.93 10.34 0.34
CA GLU A 48 0.91 9.29 0.41
C GLU A 48 0.99 8.34 -0.80
N LYS A 49 0.87 7.04 -0.54
CA LYS A 49 0.84 6.00 -1.57
C LYS A 49 -0.45 5.19 -1.44
N ARG A 50 -0.96 4.76 -2.59
CA ARG A 50 -2.11 3.86 -2.71
C ARG A 50 -1.61 2.63 -3.43
N ILE A 51 -1.78 1.47 -2.82
CA ILE A 51 -1.25 0.19 -3.31
C ILE A 51 -2.39 -0.79 -3.43
N VAL A 52 -2.36 -1.57 -4.51
CA VAL A 52 -3.20 -2.74 -4.71
C VAL A 52 -2.31 -3.98 -4.58
N GLU A 53 -2.74 -4.94 -3.78
CA GLU A 53 -2.19 -6.29 -3.79
C GLU A 53 -3.22 -7.19 -4.46
N SER A 54 -2.88 -7.70 -5.64
CA SER A 54 -3.72 -8.61 -6.40
C SER A 54 -3.87 -9.95 -5.66
N ALA A 55 -5.07 -10.52 -5.66
CA ALA A 55 -5.29 -11.85 -5.08
C ALA A 55 -4.59 -12.95 -5.87
N ASN A 56 -4.41 -12.74 -7.18
CA ASN A 56 -3.72 -13.68 -8.05
C ASN A 56 -2.19 -13.57 -7.85
N LYS A 57 -1.53 -14.71 -7.63
CA LYS A 57 -0.07 -14.82 -7.41
C LYS A 57 0.77 -14.50 -8.65
N ARG A 58 0.15 -14.37 -9.82
CA ARG A 58 0.83 -13.97 -11.06
C ARG A 58 0.71 -12.46 -11.21
N GLU A 59 1.63 -11.71 -10.58
CA GLU A 59 1.78 -10.25 -10.71
C GLU A 59 1.92 -9.76 -12.17
N ILE A 60 2.13 -10.67 -13.11
CA ILE A 60 2.48 -10.39 -14.51
C ILE A 60 1.23 -10.23 -15.39
N ASP A 61 0.08 -10.78 -14.97
CA ASP A 61 -1.16 -10.78 -15.75
C ASP A 61 -2.12 -9.67 -15.28
N TYR A 62 -1.61 -8.45 -15.06
CA TYR A 62 -2.48 -7.31 -14.77
C TYR A 62 -3.14 -6.84 -16.07
N GLU A 63 -4.40 -7.21 -16.29
CA GLU A 63 -5.18 -6.73 -17.43
C GLU A 63 -6.05 -5.53 -17.05
N VAL A 64 -6.35 -4.68 -18.04
CA VAL A 64 -7.27 -3.54 -17.88
C VAL A 64 -8.68 -4.10 -17.70
N GLY A 65 -9.07 -4.35 -16.44
CA GLY A 65 -10.34 -4.97 -16.06
C GLY A 65 -10.31 -5.68 -14.70
N ASP A 66 -9.12 -6.05 -14.20
CA ASP A 66 -8.97 -6.70 -12.87
C ASP A 66 -9.26 -5.77 -11.69
N ILE A 67 -9.20 -4.46 -11.91
CA ILE A 67 -9.56 -3.44 -10.92
C ILE A 67 -10.90 -2.81 -11.31
N PRO A 68 -11.90 -2.81 -10.41
CA PRO A 68 -13.13 -2.05 -10.64
C PRO A 68 -12.83 -0.56 -10.81
N THR A 69 -13.58 0.11 -11.68
CA THR A 69 -13.36 1.51 -12.06
C THR A 69 -13.31 2.47 -10.86
N GLU A 70 -14.09 2.20 -9.80
CA GLU A 70 -14.09 3.02 -8.59
C GLU A 70 -12.77 2.95 -7.82
N TRP A 71 -12.19 1.75 -7.72
CA TRP A 71 -10.89 1.53 -7.12
C TRP A 71 -9.77 2.08 -8.00
N GLU A 72 -9.91 1.98 -9.33
CA GLU A 72 -8.97 2.60 -10.26
C GLU A 72 -8.93 4.13 -10.08
N ALA A 73 -10.10 4.79 -10.02
CA ALA A 73 -10.20 6.23 -9.79
C ALA A 73 -9.61 6.65 -8.44
N TRP A 74 -9.69 5.80 -7.42
CA TRP A 74 -9.05 6.03 -6.14
C TRP A 74 -7.52 5.86 -6.22
N ILE A 75 -6.99 4.81 -6.86
CA ILE A 75 -5.53 4.64 -7.03
C ILE A 75 -4.93 5.78 -7.84
N ARG A 76 -5.61 6.22 -8.90
CA ARG A 76 -5.22 7.36 -9.75
C ARG A 76 -5.34 8.72 -9.05
N LYS A 77 -5.80 8.75 -7.80
CA LYS A 77 -6.02 9.98 -7.01
C LYS A 77 -7.06 10.92 -7.59
N THR A 78 -7.87 10.46 -8.55
CA THR A 78 -9.02 11.20 -9.08
C THR A 78 -10.08 11.35 -7.99
N ARG A 79 -10.25 10.34 -7.13
CA ARG A 79 -11.12 10.37 -5.94
C ARG A 79 -10.30 10.45 -4.66
N LYS A 80 -10.75 11.26 -3.68
CA LYS A 80 -10.11 11.38 -2.35
C LYS A 80 -10.54 10.28 -1.39
N THR A 81 -11.83 9.99 -1.34
CA THR A 81 -12.40 8.96 -0.48
C THR A 81 -12.27 7.59 -1.15
N PRO A 82 -11.87 6.55 -0.41
CA PRO A 82 -11.95 5.20 -0.94
C PRO A 82 -13.40 4.81 -1.20
N PRO A 83 -13.68 4.00 -2.23
CA PRO A 83 -15.00 3.42 -2.37
C PRO A 83 -15.30 2.58 -1.13
N THR A 84 -16.46 2.83 -0.53
CA THR A 84 -17.02 1.92 0.47
C THR A 84 -17.52 0.72 -0.33
N MET A 85 -17.23 -0.51 0.10
CA MET A 85 -17.92 -1.66 -0.50
C MET A 85 -19.41 -1.44 -0.28
N GLU A 86 -20.13 -1.05 -1.31
CA GLU A 86 -21.58 -1.24 -1.36
C GLU A 86 -21.77 -2.75 -1.39
N ASN A 87 -22.19 -3.27 -0.25
CA ASN A 87 -22.42 -4.69 0.02
C ASN A 87 -23.68 -5.16 -0.72
#